data_AF-A0A3B8WWH6-F1
#
_entry.id   AF-A0A3B8WWH6-F1
#
_cell.length_a   1.000
_cell.length_b   1.000
_cell.length_c   1.000
_cell.angle_alpha   90.00
_cell.angle_beta   90.00
_cell.angle_gamma   90.00
#
_symmetry.space_group_name_H-M   'P 1'
#
loop_
_entity.id
_entity.type
_entity.pdbx_description
1 polymer ?
#
loop_
_entity_poly.entity_id
_entity_poly.type
_entity_poly.pdbx_seq_one_letter_code
_entity_poly.pdbx_strand_id
1 'polypeptide(L)' 'MNITMTIGQHTNDKVISFYTETPSGFDLEIGAGGLVIEDIENWTVAQYEDISFWGHHGGLRNRPSPESA' A
#
# COMPACT_ATOMS: atom_id res chain seq x y z
N MET A 1 10.53 5.55 14.81
CA MET A 1 9.48 5.33 13.80
C MET A 1 9.94 4.17 12.95
N ASN A 2 9.16 3.10 12.87
CA ASN A 2 9.51 1.90 12.12
C ASN A 2 8.80 1.96 10.76
N ILE A 3 9.57 2.15 9.68
CA ILE A 3 9.03 2.18 8.31
C ILE A 3 8.93 0.74 7.82
N THR A 4 7.71 0.28 7.56
CA THR A 4 7.42 -1.12 7.19
C THR A 4 7.43 -1.33 5.68
N MET A 5 7.05 -0.30 4.91
CA MET A 5 7.29 -0.20 3.48
C MET A 5 7.75 1.22 3.14
N THR A 6 8.88 1.34 2.45
CA THR A 6 9.45 2.64 2.06
C THR A 6 8.53 3.40 1.13
N ILE A 7 8.81 4.68 0.90
CA ILE A 7 8.09 5.47 -0.11
C ILE A 7 8.06 4.76 -1.48
N GLY A 8 6.91 4.78 -2.12
CA GLY A 8 6.67 4.20 -3.45
C GLY A 8 5.42 4.77 -4.11
N GLN A 9 5.09 4.22 -5.28
CA GLN A 9 3.87 4.57 -5.99
C GLN A 9 3.07 3.33 -6.39
N HIS A 10 1.80 3.30 -6.03
CA HIS A 10 0.88 2.23 -6.38
C HIS A 10 0.65 2.09 -7.88
N THR A 11 0.48 0.85 -8.34
CA THR A 11 0.09 0.57 -9.73
C THR A 11 -1.37 0.88 -10.01
N ASN A 12 -2.27 0.63 -9.05
CA ASN A 12 -3.71 0.66 -9.22
C ASN A 12 -4.29 2.08 -9.18
N ASP A 13 -4.04 2.83 -8.12
CA ASP A 13 -4.65 4.14 -7.84
C ASP A 13 -3.65 5.29 -8.00
N LYS A 14 -2.37 4.99 -8.28
CA LYS A 14 -1.25 5.93 -8.45
C LYS A 14 -0.89 6.74 -7.21
N VAL A 15 -1.44 6.39 -6.04
CA VAL A 15 -1.08 7.02 -4.78
C VAL A 15 0.42 6.88 -4.56
N ILE A 16 1.06 7.99 -4.18
CA ILE A 16 2.41 7.99 -3.62
C ILE A 16 2.26 7.88 -2.12
N SER A 17 2.75 6.79 -1.54
CA SER A 17 2.60 6.50 -0.11
C SER A 17 3.85 5.87 0.50
N PHE A 18 3.85 5.77 1.82
CA PHE A 18 4.73 4.91 2.60
C PHE A 18 3.97 4.36 3.81
N TYR A 19 4.51 3.32 4.44
CA TYR A 19 3.88 2.66 5.58
C TYR A 19 4.77 2.73 6.82
N THR A 20 4.17 2.97 7.98
CA THR A 20 4.84 2.98 9.28
C THR A 20 4.04 2.23 10.32
N GLU A 21 4.74 1.53 11.22
CA GLU A 21 4.11 0.91 12.38
C GLU A 21 3.66 1.96 13.39
N THR A 22 2.41 1.87 13.83
CA THR A 22 1.85 2.67 14.93
C THR A 22 2.25 2.08 16.29
N PRO A 23 2.20 2.86 17.39
CA PRO A 23 2.45 2.34 18.74
C PRO A 23 1.56 1.16 19.14
N SER A 24 0.39 1.00 18.52
CA SER A 24 -0.56 -0.10 18.77
C SER A 24 -0.30 -1.34 17.91
N GLY A 25 0.76 -1.35 17.10
CA GLY A 25 1.21 -2.55 16.37
C GLY A 25 0.47 -2.84 15.06
N PHE A 26 -0.07 -1.83 14.39
CA PHE A 26 -0.60 -1.96 13.02
C PHE A 26 0.08 -0.96 12.09
N ASP A 27 0.09 -1.25 10.79
CA ASP A 27 0.67 -0.37 9.78
C ASP A 27 -0.32 0.76 9.43
N LEU A 28 0.20 1.99 9.45
CA LEU A 28 -0.47 3.18 8.95
C LEU A 28 0.14 3.54 7.59
N GLU A 29 -0.71 3.58 6.57
CA GLU A 29 -0.36 4.19 5.29
C GLU A 29 -0.56 5.70 5.35
N ILE A 30 0.41 6.45 4.85
CA ILE A 30 0.27 7.88 4.58
C ILE A 30 0.53 8.10 3.10
N GLY A 31 -0.50 8.54 2.38
CA GLY A 31 -0.47 8.65 0.92
C GLY A 31 -1.14 9.91 0.37
N ALA A 32 -0.75 10.31 -0.83
CA ALA A 32 -1.34 11.42 -1.56
C ALA A 32 -1.27 11.21 -3.09
N GLY A 33 -2.06 12.00 -3.83
CA GLY A 33 -2.00 12.05 -5.30
C GLY A 33 -2.68 10.89 -6.03
N GLY A 34 -3.64 10.21 -5.39
CA GLY A 34 -4.43 9.17 -6.03
C GLY A 34 -5.27 9.69 -7.19
N LEU A 35 -5.57 8.81 -8.14
CA LEU A 35 -6.42 9.10 -9.30
C LEU A 35 -7.85 9.43 -8.87
N VAL A 36 -8.43 10.43 -9.53
CA VAL A 36 -9.85 10.73 -9.48
C VAL A 36 -10.53 10.02 -10.65
N ILE A 37 -11.57 9.24 -10.36
CA ILE A 37 -12.40 8.61 -11.41
C ILE A 37 -13.45 9.64 -11.83
N GLU A 38 -13.27 10.24 -13.01
CA GLU A 38 -14.18 11.26 -13.55
C GLU A 38 -15.32 10.66 -14.38
N ASP A 39 -15.04 9.57 -15.10
CA ASP A 39 -16.02 8.86 -15.93
C ASP A 39 -16.39 7.52 -15.29
N ILE A 40 -17.39 7.56 -14.42
CA ILE A 40 -17.84 6.37 -13.67
C ILE A 40 -18.55 5.35 -14.57
N GLU A 41 -19.13 5.78 -15.69
CA GLU A 41 -19.87 4.89 -16.60
C GLU A 41 -18.93 4.03 -17.44
N ASN A 42 -17.74 4.54 -17.79
CA ASN A 42 -16.72 3.81 -18.54
C ASN A 42 -15.59 3.26 -17.66
N TRP A 43 -15.60 3.50 -16.35
CA TRP A 43 -14.63 2.90 -15.45
C TRP A 43 -14.80 1.37 -15.40
N THR A 44 -13.69 0.65 -15.45
CA THR A 44 -13.67 -0.81 -15.40
C THR A 44 -12.71 -1.32 -14.34
N VAL A 45 -13.02 -2.49 -13.77
CA VAL A 45 -12.13 -3.19 -12.85
C VAL A 45 -10.90 -3.65 -13.62
N ALA A 46 -9.72 -3.40 -13.06
CA ALA A 46 -8.44 -3.83 -13.61
C ALA A 46 -7.69 -4.72 -12.61
N GLN A 47 -6.90 -5.64 -13.15
CA GLN A 47 -5.93 -6.44 -12.40
C GLN A 47 -4.52 -5.94 -12.71
N TYR A 48 -3.68 -5.87 -11.68
CA TYR A 48 -2.30 -5.41 -11.78
C TYR A 48 -1.38 -6.54 -11.34
N GLU A 49 -0.24 -6.70 -12.01
CA GLU A 49 0.73 -7.77 -11.74
C GLU A 49 1.69 -7.43 -10.58
N ASP A 50 1.78 -6.15 -10.23
CA ASP A 50 2.62 -5.65 -9.16
C ASP A 50 1.82 -4.66 -8.30
N ILE A 51 2.21 -4.48 -7.04
CA ILE A 51 1.67 -3.49 -6.12
C ILE A 51 2.24 -2.11 -6.37
N SER A 52 3.40 -1.98 -7.06
CA SER A 52 4.10 -0.71 -7.20
C SER A 52 4.82 -0.50 -8.53
N PHE A 53 4.84 0.74 -9.02
CA PHE A 53 5.72 1.11 -10.14
C PHE A 53 7.19 1.20 -9.71
N TRP A 54 7.41 1.70 -8.51
CA TRP A 54 8.72 1.85 -7.88
C TRP A 54 8.52 2.01 -6.36
N GLY A 55 9.57 1.74 -5.59
CA GLY A 55 9.54 1.91 -4.14
C GLY A 55 8.75 0.82 -3.43
N HIS A 56 8.17 1.14 -2.26
CA HIS A 56 7.49 0.17 -1.41
C HIS A 56 8.36 -1.05 -1.04
N HIS A 57 9.66 -0.80 -0.85
CA HIS A 57 10.58 -1.83 -0.38
C HIS A 57 10.33 -2.13 1.10
N GLY A 58 10.40 -3.39 1.47
CA GLY A 58 10.00 -3.88 2.78
C GLY A 58 9.07 -5.06 2.63
N GLY A 59 8.31 -5.38 3.67
CA GLY A 59 7.36 -6.48 3.61
C GLY A 59 6.24 -6.27 4.61
N LEU A 60 5.06 -6.77 4.27
CA LEU A 60 3.99 -6.99 5.25
C LEU A 60 4.62 -7.67 6.47
N ARG A 61 4.38 -7.12 7.67
CA ARG A 61 4.92 -7.64 8.94
C ARG A 61 5.03 -9.15 8.90
N ASN A 62 6.14 -9.72 9.38
CA ASN A 62 6.26 -11.14 9.70
C ASN A 62 5.05 -11.53 10.58
N ARG A 63 3.97 -12.01 9.95
CA ARG A 63 2.78 -12.47 10.65
C ARG A 63 3.24 -13.73 11.40
N PRO A 64 3.09 -13.80 12.74
CA PRO A 64 3.34 -15.05 13.42
C PRO A 64 2.52 -16.15 12.73
N SER A 65 3.10 -17.33 12.56
CA SER A 65 2.33 -18.48 12.08
C SER A 65 1.08 -18.62 12.96
N PRO A 66 -0.09 -19.00 12.39
CA PRO A 66 -1.33 -19.19 13.17
C PRO A 66 -1.19 -20.11 14.39
N GLU A 67 -0.11 -20.89 14.44
CA GLU A 67 0.24 -21.87 15.46
C GLU A 67 0.78 -21.28 16.78
N SER A 68 0.93 -19.95 16.87
CA SER A 68 1.46 -19.28 18.08
C SER A 68 0.43 -18.45 18.86
N ALA A 69 -0.87 -18.71 18.67
CA ALA A 69 -1.98 -18.02 19.35
C ALA A 69 -2.77 -18.97 20.26
#